data_AF-B4GEC9-F1
#
_entry.id   AF-B4GEC9-F1
#
_cell.length_a   1.000
_cell.length_b   1.000
_cell.length_c   1.000
_cell.angle_alpha   90.00
_cell.angle_beta   90.00
_cell.angle_gamma   90.00
#
_symmetry.space_group_name_H-M   'P 1'
#
loop_
_entity.id
_entity.type
_entity.pdbx_description
1 polymer ?
#
loop_
_entity_poly.entity_id
_entity_poly.type
_entity_poly.pdbx_seq_one_letter_code
_entity_poly.pdbx_strand_id
1 'polypeptide(L)' 'MLLKCTWLLLLLLSLMAGAWASSCPSGFSAESDRCVKERPIHGTCPPGSTYLLNINKCVHA' A
#
# COMPACT_ATOMS: atom_id res chain seq x y z
N MET A 1 20.58 10.06 33.95
CA MET A 1 20.20 10.86 32.76
C MET A 1 19.59 10.03 31.62
N LEU A 2 19.09 8.80 31.84
CA LEU A 2 18.50 7.96 30.76
C LEU A 2 16.96 8.02 30.70
N LEU A 3 16.26 8.31 31.82
CA LEU A 3 14.79 8.29 31.89
C LEU A 3 14.09 9.47 31.19
N LYS A 4 14.80 10.53 30.81
CA LYS A 4 14.21 11.71 30.15
C LYS A 4 14.01 11.52 28.65
N CYS A 5 14.79 10.64 28.03
CA CYS A 5 14.76 10.44 26.59
C CYS A 5 13.83 9.29 26.18
N THR A 6 13.35 8.48 27.13
CA THR A 6 12.45 7.34 26.86
C THR A 6 11.15 7.78 26.24
N TRP A 7 10.57 8.89 26.71
CA TRP A 7 9.33 9.43 26.16
C TRP A 7 9.51 9.96 24.72
N LEU A 8 10.67 10.56 24.44
CA LEU A 8 11.04 11.03 23.10
C LEU A 8 11.29 9.85 22.14
N LEU A 9 11.89 8.77 22.64
CA LEU A 9 12.09 7.52 21.90
C LEU A 9 10.76 6.84 21.55
N LEU A 10 9.82 6.81 22.50
CA LEU A 10 8.47 6.26 22.31
C LEU A 10 7.67 7.10 21.30
N LEU A 11 7.80 8.43 21.34
CA LEU A 11 7.18 9.34 20.38
C LEU A 11 7.74 9.13 18.97
N LEU A 12 9.06 8.98 18.83
CA LEU A 12 9.71 8.67 17.55
C LEU A 12 9.31 7.29 17.00
N LEU A 13 9.21 6.26 17.85
CA LEU A 13 8.72 4.93 17.45
C LEU A 13 7.27 4.98 16.94
N SER A 14 6.41 5.76 17.60
CA SER A 14 5.01 5.95 17.18
C SER A 14 4.90 6.62 15.82
N LEU A 15 5.80 7.54 15.48
CA LEU A 15 5.82 8.20 14.17
C LEU A 15 6.28 7.25 13.05
N MET A 16 7.18 6.31 13.34
CA MET A 16 7.71 5.35 12.36
C MET A 16 6.77 4.18 12.04
N ALA A 17 5.76 3.93 12.88
CA ALA A 17 4.77 2.87 12.65
C ALA A 17 3.85 3.16 11.45
N GLY A 18 3.70 4.43 11.04
CA GLY A 18 2.84 4.83 9.92
C GLY A 18 3.46 4.69 8.52
N ALA A 19 4.77 4.42 8.42
CA ALA A 19 5.48 4.41 7.14
C ALA A 19 5.39 3.09 6.38
N TRP A 20 4.78 2.06 6.97
CA TRP A 20 4.65 0.72 6.39
C TRP A 20 3.34 0.63 5.60
N ALA A 21 3.03 1.66 4.81
CA ALA A 21 1.97 1.56 3.82
C ALA A 21 2.51 0.67 2.70
N SER A 22 1.91 -0.52 2.57
CA SER A 22 2.12 -1.50 1.49
C SER A 22 2.51 -0.82 0.18
N SER A 23 3.79 -0.98 -0.21
CA SER A 23 4.40 -0.28 -1.34
C SER A 23 3.88 -0.86 -2.65
N CYS A 24 2.77 -0.32 -3.14
CA CYS A 24 2.24 -0.71 -4.42
C CYS A 24 3.13 -0.22 -5.57
N PRO A 25 3.28 -1.01 -6.65
CA PRO A 25 4.02 -0.58 -7.83
C PRO A 25 3.39 0.67 -8.46
N SER A 26 4.19 1.43 -9.20
CA SER A 26 3.77 2.70 -9.78
C SER A 26 2.50 2.55 -10.63
N GLY A 27 1.47 3.34 -10.29
CA GLY A 27 0.18 3.31 -10.96
C GLY A 27 -0.82 2.30 -10.41
N PHE A 28 -0.50 1.60 -9.31
CA PHE A 28 -1.49 0.86 -8.50
C PHE A 28 -1.76 1.62 -7.19
N SER A 29 -3.01 1.64 -6.78
CA SER A 29 -3.48 2.20 -5.52
C SER A 29 -3.56 1.10 -4.47
N ALA A 30 -3.10 1.38 -3.25
CA ALA A 30 -3.30 0.48 -2.12
C ALA A 30 -4.77 0.57 -1.66
N GLU A 31 -5.53 -0.51 -1.87
CA GLU A 31 -6.93 -0.63 -1.45
C GLU A 31 -7.10 -1.96 -0.72
N SER A 32 -7.52 -1.92 0.55
CA SER A 32 -7.87 -3.11 1.34
C SER A 32 -6.76 -4.18 1.42
N ASP A 33 -5.51 -3.77 1.64
CA ASP A 33 -4.31 -4.64 1.67
C ASP A 33 -3.88 -5.19 0.29
N ARG A 34 -4.44 -4.64 -0.79
CA ARG A 34 -4.19 -5.07 -2.17
C ARG A 34 -3.73 -3.90 -3.01
N CYS A 35 -2.92 -4.16 -4.02
CA CYS A 35 -2.57 -3.15 -5.01
C CYS A 35 -3.53 -3.25 -6.18
N VAL A 36 -4.41 -2.26 -6.34
CA VAL A 36 -5.46 -2.27 -7.36
C VAL A 36 -5.30 -1.14 -8.37
N LYS A 37 -5.78 -1.34 -9.59
CA LYS A 37 -5.79 -0.32 -10.65
C LYS A 37 -7.05 -0.46 -11.47
N GLU A 38 -7.56 0.66 -11.99
CA GLU A 38 -8.68 0.63 -12.93
C GLU A 38 -8.32 -0.14 -14.21
N ARG A 39 -9.32 -0.81 -14.77
CA ARG A 39 -9.18 -1.51 -16.05
C ARG A 39 -8.93 -0.49 -17.17
N PRO A 40 -7.93 -0.69 -18.03
CA PRO A 40 -7.78 0.15 -19.22
C PRO A 40 -8.99 0.00 -20.15
N ILE A 41 -9.40 1.11 -20.77
CA ILE A 41 -10.54 1.18 -21.72
C ILE A 41 -10.32 0.25 -22.92
N HIS A 42 -9.06 0.18 -23.37
CA HIS A 42 -8.61 -0.73 -24.42
C HIS A 42 -7.48 -1.60 -23.88
N GLY A 43 -7.65 -2.92 -23.99
CA GLY A 43 -6.63 -3.90 -23.60
C GLY A 43 -6.97 -4.72 -22.36
N THR A 44 -5.94 -5.42 -21.89
CA THR A 44 -5.97 -6.33 -20.74
C THR A 44 -5.20 -5.72 -19.57
N CYS A 45 -5.45 -6.16 -18.34
CA CYS A 45 -4.69 -5.74 -17.18
C CYS A 45 -3.17 -5.91 -17.41
N PRO A 46 -2.33 -5.00 -16.85
CA PRO A 46 -0.88 -5.07 -17.01
C PRO A 46 -0.31 -6.42 -16.50
N PRO A 47 0.84 -6.86 -17.05
CA PRO A 47 1.45 -8.14 -16.69
C PRO A 47 1.73 -8.21 -15.18
N GLY A 48 1.44 -9.37 -14.57
CA GLY A 48 1.52 -9.56 -13.12
C GLY A 48 0.31 -9.05 -12.34
N SER A 49 -0.76 -8.61 -13.02
CA SER A 49 -2.04 -8.29 -12.36
C SER A 49 -3.19 -9.10 -12.94
N THR A 50 -4.15 -9.46 -12.08
CA THR A 50 -5.33 -10.26 -12.43
C THR A 50 -6.57 -9.38 -12.41
N TYR A 51 -7.41 -9.49 -13.44
CA TYR A 51 -8.69 -8.79 -13.46
C TYR A 51 -9.69 -9.47 -12.51
N LEU A 52 -10.15 -8.78 -11.48
CA LEU A 52 -11.21 -9.26 -10.61
C LEU A 52 -12.55 -8.65 -11.03
N LEU A 53 -13.45 -9.51 -11.56
CA LEU A 53 -14.81 -9.11 -11.95
C LEU A 53 -15.63 -8.52 -10.80
N ASN A 54 -15.40 -8.98 -9.57
CA ASN A 54 -16.14 -8.55 -8.39
C ASN A 54 -15.96 -7.04 -8.12
N ILE A 55 -14.74 -6.52 -8.36
CA ILE A 55 -14.41 -5.10 -8.14
C ILE A 55 -14.18 -4.33 -9.44
N ASN A 56 -14.35 -4.96 -10.62
CA ASN A 56 -14.04 -4.41 -11.94
C ASN A 56 -12.66 -3.71 -12.03
N LYS A 57 -11.67 -4.21 -11.27
CA LYS A 57 -10.33 -3.65 -11.18
C LYS A 57 -9.27 -4.73 -11.39
N CYS A 58 -8.09 -4.30 -11.84
CA CYS A 58 -6.89 -5.12 -11.93
C CYS A 58 -6.22 -5.16 -10.55
N VAL A 59 -5.97 -6.34 -10.01
CA VAL A 59 -5.27 -6.53 -8.73
C VAL A 59 -3.89 -7.10 -9.00
N HIS A 60 -2.85 -6.42 -8.54
CA HIS A 60 -1.48 -6.91 -8.54
C HIS A 60 -1.27 -7.81 -7.33
N ALA A 61 -0.71 -9.00 -7.57
CA ALA A 61 -0.39 -9.99 -6.54
C ALA A 61 1.06 -9.86 -6.09
#